data_AF-A0A7V0PML5-F1
#
_entry.id   AF-A0A7V0PML5-F1
#
_cell.length_a   1.000
_cell.length_b   1.000
_cell.length_c   1.000
_cell.angle_alpha   90.00
_cell.angle_beta   90.00
_cell.angle_gamma   90.00
#
_symmetry.space_group_name_H-M   'P 1'
#
loop_
_entity.id
_entity.type
_entity.pdbx_description
1 polymer ?
#
loop_
_entity_poly.entity_id
_entity_poly.type
_entity_poly.pdbx_seq_one_letter_code
_entity_poly.pdbx_strand_id
1 'polypeptide(L)'
;MPIIQGKLSRPTIGIVKTDSNCRPDDQGLSHCHNQIELLSGRTITVQNTHKMSKFRCLSPGERVTVRPDGSSSWAIVQTATRKPE
;
A
#
# COMPACT_ATOMS: atom_id res chain seq x y z
N MET A 1 8.65 1.65 -5.88
CA MET A 1 7.86 1.29 -7.05
C MET A 1 6.61 0.45 -6.69
N PRO A 2 5.51 0.99 -6.09
CA PRO A 2 4.28 0.22 -5.93
C PRO A 2 3.41 0.01 -7.17
N ILE A 3 3.52 -1.19 -7.74
CA ILE A 3 2.61 -1.73 -8.75
C ILE A 3 1.31 -2.18 -8.08
N ILE A 4 0.18 -1.78 -8.64
CA ILE A 4 -1.13 -2.26 -8.24
C ILE A 4 -1.68 -3.19 -9.30
N GLN A 5 -2.07 -4.40 -8.87
CA GLN A 5 -2.95 -5.25 -9.67
C GLN A 5 -4.40 -4.93 -9.27
N GLY A 6 -5.04 -4.05 -10.05
CA GLY A 6 -6.41 -3.60 -9.85
C GLY A 6 -6.68 -2.21 -10.44
N LYS A 7 -7.97 -1.85 -10.62
CA LYS A 7 -8.39 -0.51 -11.10
C LYS A 7 -9.03 0.28 -9.97
N LEU A 8 -8.42 1.42 -9.62
CA LEU A 8 -8.94 2.42 -8.70
C LEU A 8 -9.33 3.68 -9.48
N SER A 9 -10.60 4.08 -9.44
CA SER A 9 -11.09 5.27 -10.16
C SER A 9 -11.22 6.52 -9.28
N ARG A 10 -11.34 6.32 -7.96
CA ARG A 10 -11.52 7.39 -6.96
C ARG A 10 -10.85 6.99 -5.65
N PRO A 11 -10.42 7.95 -4.81
CA PRO A 11 -9.96 7.67 -3.46
C PRO A 11 -10.98 6.83 -2.68
N THR A 12 -10.50 5.86 -1.93
CA THR A 12 -11.32 4.99 -1.09
C THR A 12 -10.56 4.55 0.15
N ILE A 13 -11.26 3.89 1.07
CA ILE A 13 -10.68 3.32 2.28
C ILE A 13 -10.54 1.82 2.07
N GLY A 14 -9.51 1.22 2.67
CA GLY A 14 -9.38 -0.22 2.75
C GLY A 14 -8.71 -0.69 4.04
N ILE A 15 -8.76 -2.00 4.25
CA ILE A 15 -8.11 -2.72 5.34
C ILE A 15 -7.01 -3.60 4.76
N VAL A 16 -5.81 -3.48 5.30
CA VAL A 16 -4.68 -4.34 4.92
C VAL A 16 -4.96 -5.76 5.40
N LYS A 17 -4.89 -6.73 4.50
CA LYS A 17 -5.13 -8.15 4.78
C LYS A 17 -3.83 -8.92 4.95
N THR A 18 -2.82 -8.57 4.16
CA THR A 18 -1.52 -9.24 4.18
C THR A 18 -0.37 -8.24 4.07
N ASP A 19 0.79 -8.66 4.55
CA ASP A 19 2.07 -8.00 4.36
C ASP A 19 3.12 -9.09 4.16
N SER A 20 3.64 -9.23 2.94
CA SER A 20 4.59 -10.28 2.57
C SER A 20 5.71 -9.73 1.68
N ASN A 21 6.78 -10.48 1.43
CA ASN A 21 7.93 -10.03 0.62
C ASN A 21 8.59 -8.71 1.11
N CYS A 22 8.65 -8.51 2.43
CA CYS A 22 9.16 -7.27 3.01
C CYS A 22 10.67 -7.25 3.27
N ARG A 23 11.38 -8.34 2.97
CA ARG A 23 12.83 -8.36 3.10
C ARG A 23 13.44 -7.31 2.15
N PRO A 24 14.31 -6.41 2.64
CA PRO A 24 14.98 -5.46 1.77
C PRO A 24 15.85 -6.15 0.72
N ASP A 25 15.90 -5.57 -0.47
CA ASP A 25 16.86 -5.91 -1.52
C ASP A 25 18.27 -5.37 -1.21
N ASP A 26 19.22 -5.60 -2.13
CA ASP A 26 20.60 -5.15 -2.00
C ASP A 26 20.75 -3.62 -2.01
N GLN A 27 19.69 -2.88 -2.39
CA GLN A 27 19.63 -1.42 -2.34
C GLN A 27 18.99 -0.90 -1.03
N GLY A 28 18.59 -1.81 -0.13
CA GLY A 28 17.90 -1.51 1.12
C GLY A 28 16.44 -1.12 0.93
N LEU A 29 15.82 -1.49 -0.19
CA LEU A 29 14.41 -1.28 -0.49
C LEU A 29 13.60 -2.56 -0.23
N SER A 30 12.57 -2.44 0.59
CA SER A 30 11.58 -3.52 0.75
C SER A 30 10.50 -3.37 -0.30
N HIS A 31 10.07 -4.48 -0.90
CA HIS A 31 9.02 -4.53 -1.94
C HIS A 31 7.81 -5.32 -1.44
N CYS A 32 7.26 -4.89 -0.29
CA CYS A 32 6.17 -5.57 0.37
C CYS A 32 4.96 -5.77 -0.55
N HIS A 33 4.38 -6.95 -0.57
CA HIS A 33 3.14 -7.27 -1.24
C HIS A 33 1.99 -7.20 -0.23
N ASN A 34 1.11 -6.23 -0.44
CA ASN A 34 -0.05 -5.99 0.40
C ASN A 34 -1.33 -6.32 -0.35
N GLN A 35 -2.16 -7.19 0.22
CA GLN A 35 -3.56 -7.28 -0.16
C GLN A 35 -4.35 -6.26 0.66
N ILE A 36 -5.19 -5.46 0.01
CA ILE A 36 -6.02 -4.46 0.66
C ILE A 36 -7.47 -4.71 0.24
N GLU A 37 -8.31 -5.01 1.22
CA GLU A 37 -9.76 -5.11 1.04
C GLU A 37 -10.35 -3.71 1.09
N LEU A 38 -10.85 -3.23 -0.05
CA LEU A 38 -11.49 -1.93 -0.18
C LEU A 38 -12.88 -1.95 0.45
N LEU A 39 -13.42 -0.77 0.80
CA LEU A 39 -14.78 -0.63 1.34
C LEU A 39 -15.88 -1.22 0.43
N SER A 40 -15.59 -1.34 -0.87
CA SER A 40 -16.49 -2.01 -1.83
C SER A 40 -16.52 -3.55 -1.72
N GLY A 41 -15.71 -4.15 -0.84
CA GLY A 41 -15.48 -5.60 -0.76
C GLY A 41 -14.47 -6.14 -1.78
N ARG A 42 -14.02 -5.32 -2.75
CA ARG A 42 -12.99 -5.71 -3.71
C ARG A 42 -11.62 -5.75 -3.03
N THR A 43 -10.83 -6.78 -3.31
CA THR A 43 -9.41 -6.83 -2.89
C THR A 43 -8.52 -6.33 -4.02
N ILE A 44 -7.53 -5.51 -3.70
CA ILE A 44 -6.43 -5.12 -4.59
C ILE A 44 -5.10 -5.63 -4.04
N THR A 45 -4.14 -5.86 -4.93
CA THR A 45 -2.76 -6.16 -4.55
C THR A 45 -1.87 -4.96 -4.85
N VAL A 46 -1.01 -4.59 -3.91
CA VAL A 46 -0.08 -3.45 -4.02
C VAL A 46 1.34 -3.92 -3.69
N GLN A 47 2.30 -3.60 -4.54
CA GLN A 47 3.73 -3.83 -4.28
C GLN A 47 4.35 -2.64 -3.52
N ASN A 48 3.99 -2.39 -2.26
CA ASN A 48 4.56 -1.30 -1.48
C ASN A 48 6.10 -1.33 -1.41
N THR A 49 6.76 -0.48 -2.21
CA THR A 49 8.21 -0.33 -2.14
C THR A 49 8.59 0.83 -1.23
N HIS A 50 9.36 0.56 -0.19
CA HIS A 50 9.77 1.59 0.75
C HIS A 50 11.12 1.26 1.40
N LYS A 51 11.79 2.28 1.93
CA LYS A 51 12.96 2.10 2.81
C LYS A 51 12.46 1.84 4.21
N MET A 52 12.67 0.64 4.76
CA MET A 52 12.26 0.28 6.12
C MET A 52 12.83 1.24 7.18
N SER A 53 14.02 1.80 6.94
CA SER A 53 14.65 2.79 7.82
C SER A 53 13.92 4.13 7.90
N LYS A 54 13.00 4.42 6.95
CA LYS A 54 12.22 5.67 6.92
C LYS A 54 10.72 5.43 7.09
N PHE A 55 10.22 4.33 6.56
CA PHE A 55 8.80 3.98 6.55
C PHE A 55 8.65 2.54 6.99
N ARG A 56 7.84 2.28 8.00
CA ARG A 56 7.50 0.90 8.39
C ARG A 56 6.61 0.22 7.34
N CYS A 57 6.59 -1.12 7.37
CA CYS A 57 5.65 -1.92 6.61
C CYS A 57 4.20 -1.63 7.05
N LEU A 58 3.25 -1.98 6.19
CA LEU A 58 1.84 -1.97 6.53
C LEU A 58 1.51 -3.20 7.37
N SER A 59 0.63 -3.06 8.37
CA SER A 59 0.26 -4.19 9.21
C SER A 59 -1.10 -4.77 8.81
N PRO A 60 -1.31 -6.10 8.80
CA PRO A 60 -2.64 -6.69 8.70
C PRO A 60 -3.60 -6.08 9.74
N GLY A 61 -4.81 -5.75 9.31
CA GLY A 61 -5.83 -5.03 10.11
C GLY A 61 -5.71 -3.50 10.07
N GLU A 62 -4.64 -2.95 9.51
CA GLU A 62 -4.46 -1.50 9.43
C GLU A 62 -5.42 -0.86 8.43
N ARG A 63 -6.05 0.25 8.84
CA ARG A 63 -6.94 1.05 8.00
C ARG A 63 -6.12 2.07 7.20
N VAL A 64 -6.31 2.06 5.89
CA VAL A 64 -5.60 2.92 4.94
C VAL A 64 -6.54 3.64 3.99
N THR A 65 -6.11 4.80 3.52
CA THR A 65 -6.70 5.49 2.37
C THR A 65 -5.89 5.14 1.13
N VAL A 66 -6.55 4.65 0.09
CA VAL A 66 -5.97 4.32 -1.20
C VAL A 66 -6.49 5.31 -2.23
N ARG A 67 -5.61 6.00 -2.96
CA ARG A 67 -6.00 6.98 -3.99
C ARG A 67 -5.22 6.76 -5.28
N PRO A 68 -5.85 6.87 -6.47
CA PRO A 68 -5.11 6.80 -7.72
C PRO A 68 -4.05 7.90 -7.77
N ASP A 69 -2.90 7.62 -8.36
CA ASP A 69 -1.82 8.62 -8.52
C ASP A 69 -1.89 9.35 -9.87
N GLY A 70 -2.87 9.03 -10.71
CA GLY A 70 -3.03 9.55 -12.07
C GLY A 70 -2.62 8.58 -13.17
N SER A 71 -1.97 7.46 -12.82
CA SER A 71 -1.61 6.39 -13.75
C SER A 71 -2.61 5.21 -13.71
N SER A 72 -2.50 4.30 -14.67
CA SER A 72 -3.37 3.11 -14.77
C SER A 72 -2.98 1.95 -13.85
N SER A 73 -1.77 1.97 -13.27
CA SER A 73 -1.17 0.83 -12.55
C SER A 73 -0.66 1.18 -11.16
N TRP A 74 -0.87 2.41 -10.68
CA TRP A 74 -0.35 2.87 -9.40
C TRP A 74 -1.42 3.54 -8.55
N ALA A 75 -1.22 3.49 -7.24
CA ALA A 75 -1.98 4.27 -6.28
C ALA A 75 -1.11 4.61 -5.08
N ILE A 76 -1.50 5.67 -4.38
CA ILE A 76 -0.89 6.09 -3.14
C ILE A 76 -1.70 5.45 -2.01
N VAL A 77 -1.01 4.68 -1.16
CA VAL A 77 -1.57 4.12 0.08
C VAL A 77 -1.09 4.98 1.25
N GLN A 78 -2.02 5.45 2.07
CA GLN A 78 -1.73 6.28 3.23
C GLN A 78 -2.38 5.69 4.46
N THR A 79 -1.60 5.51 5.51
CA THR A 79 -2.12 5.18 6.83
C THR A 79 -2.78 6.42 7.43
N ALA A 80 -3.76 6.23 8.32
CA ALA A 80 -4.42 7.33 9.02
C ALA A 80 -3.45 8.18 9.87
N THR A 81 -2.26 7.66 10.16
CA THR A 81 -1.21 8.36 10.89
C THR A 81 -0.21 9.04 9.94
N ARG A 82 -0.63 10.18 9.39
CA ARG A 82 0.29 11.32 9.20
C ARG A 82 -0.39 12.57 9.71
N LYS A 83 -0.24 12.84 11.02
CA LYS A 83 -0.23 14.22 11.50
C LYS A 83 1.15 14.78 11.06
N PRO A 84 1.21 15.83 10.24
CA PRO A 84 2.45 16.58 10.10
C PRO A 84 2.70 17.27 11.45
N GLU A 85 3.91 17.10 11.99
CA GLU A 85 4.46 18.05 12.97
C GLU A 85 4.95 19.29 12.22
#